data_AF-A0A6M4H1F8-F1
#
_entry.id   AF-A0A6M4H1F8-F1
#
_cell.length_a   1.000
_cell.length_b   1.000
_cell.length_c   1.000
_cell.angle_alpha   90.00
_cell.angle_beta   90.00
_cell.angle_gamma   90.00
#
_symmetry.space_group_name_H-M   'P 1'
#
loop_
_entity.id
_entity.type
_entity.pdbx_description
1 polymer ?
#
loop_
_entity_poly.entity_id
_entity_poly.type
_entity_poly.pdbx_seq_one_letter_code
_entity_poly.pdbx_strand_id
1 'polypeptide(L)'
;MLRIPRAVEQSILKIRAYFRERDREMRAKSNGKMGFTTKPEMLGAELAFWEIEDDDELDEFLSGDLLAAIYGTDMPPLPKGYEPLLYVLEFERHCQFEGWTAIGNRSSDMGRIIESYRVLGLADEASALEAVVAAAEKISDNDDEYHDVLGKAYGSVANKTPDIEDRLPLIYAFVRGHPDWFGEEVR
;
A
#
# COMPACT_ATOMS: atom_id res chain seq x y z
N MET A 1 10.57 10.39 -21.61
CA MET A 1 10.48 9.16 -20.81
C MET A 1 9.85 9.54 -19.48
N LEU A 2 8.86 8.79 -19.03
CA LEU A 2 8.26 9.00 -17.71
C LEU A 2 9.14 8.37 -16.63
N ARG A 3 9.21 8.98 -15.46
CA ARG A 3 9.84 8.40 -14.26
C ARG A 3 9.12 8.86 -13.00
N ILE A 4 9.32 8.17 -11.88
CA ILE A 4 8.80 8.63 -10.60
C ILE A 4 9.28 10.06 -10.29
N PRO A 5 8.47 10.88 -9.57
CA PRO A 5 8.86 12.23 -9.20
C PRO A 5 10.17 12.24 -8.44
N ARG A 6 10.99 13.28 -8.66
CA ARG A 6 12.31 13.39 -8.02
C ARG A 6 12.22 13.35 -6.51
N ALA A 7 11.16 13.93 -5.93
CA ALA A 7 10.91 13.89 -4.49
C ALA A 7 10.73 12.45 -3.97
N VAL A 8 9.98 11.62 -4.70
CA VAL A 8 9.74 10.21 -4.36
C VAL A 8 11.04 9.42 -4.42
N GLU A 9 11.80 9.58 -5.51
CA GLU A 9 13.13 8.96 -5.65
C GLU A 9 14.05 9.32 -4.47
N GLN A 10 14.15 10.60 -4.11
CA GLN A 10 15.01 11.02 -3.00
C GLN A 10 14.55 10.44 -1.66
N SER A 11 13.24 10.34 -1.43
CA SER A 11 12.71 9.77 -0.21
C SER A 11 13.03 8.26 -0.09
N ILE A 12 12.87 7.50 -1.18
CA ILE A 12 13.23 6.07 -1.23
C ILE A 12 14.72 5.89 -0.96
N LEU A 13 15.59 6.65 -1.63
CA LEU A 13 17.03 6.56 -1.44
C LEU A 13 17.45 6.89 0.00
N LYS A 14 16.79 7.88 0.62
CA LYS A 14 17.02 8.23 2.02
C LYS A 14 16.66 7.09 2.97
N ILE A 15 15.56 6.39 2.75
CA ILE A 15 15.15 5.24 3.57
C ILE A 15 16.12 4.06 3.37
N ARG A 16 16.49 3.74 2.14
CA ARG A 16 17.48 2.68 1.87
C ARG A 16 18.83 2.99 2.53
N ALA A 17 19.29 4.24 2.47
CA ALA A 17 20.51 4.68 3.16
C ALA A 17 20.40 4.53 4.68
N TYR A 18 19.27 4.93 5.28
CA TYR A 18 19.00 4.77 6.71
C TYR A 18 19.09 3.30 7.15
N PHE A 19 18.39 2.39 6.46
CA PHE A 19 18.41 0.96 6.84
C PHE A 19 19.78 0.31 6.65
N ARG A 20 20.57 0.75 5.67
CA ARG A 20 21.97 0.31 5.50
C ARG A 20 22.87 0.75 6.64
N GLU A 21 22.74 2.00 7.07
CA GLU A 21 23.50 2.49 8.22
C GLU A 21 23.15 1.66 9.47
N ARG A 22 21.86 1.42 9.71
CA ARG A 22 21.37 0.57 10.81
C ARG A 22 21.86 -0.88 10.71
N ASP A 23 21.87 -1.47 9.53
CA ASP A 23 22.44 -2.80 9.30
C ASP A 23 23.95 -2.84 9.61
N ARG A 24 24.71 -1.85 9.13
CA ARG A 24 26.15 -1.73 9.44
C ARG A 24 26.39 -1.64 10.95
N GLU A 25 25.62 -0.82 11.67
CA GLU A 25 25.70 -0.71 13.13
C GLU A 25 25.39 -2.05 13.83
N MET A 26 24.34 -2.75 13.40
CA MET A 26 23.97 -4.04 13.99
C MET A 26 25.01 -5.12 13.74
N ARG A 27 25.55 -5.21 12.52
CA ARG A 27 26.62 -6.14 12.19
C ARG A 27 27.88 -5.83 13.00
N ALA A 28 28.24 -4.56 13.16
CA ALA A 28 29.36 -4.17 14.00
C ALA A 28 29.16 -4.58 15.47
N LYS A 29 27.98 -4.34 16.05
CA LYS A 29 27.66 -4.70 17.44
C LYS A 29 27.61 -6.21 17.69
N SER A 30 27.29 -6.99 16.66
CA SER A 30 27.10 -8.43 16.75
C SER A 30 28.27 -9.27 16.24
N ASN A 31 29.39 -8.64 15.85
CA ASN A 31 30.49 -9.30 15.12
C ASN A 31 29.98 -10.07 13.88
N GLY A 32 29.06 -9.47 13.15
CA GLY A 32 28.48 -9.99 11.91
C GLY A 32 27.38 -11.05 12.09
N LYS A 33 27.00 -11.39 13.33
CA LYS A 33 26.00 -12.44 13.60
C LYS A 33 24.55 -11.98 13.40
N MET A 34 24.29 -10.67 13.49
CA MET A 34 22.98 -10.07 13.32
C MET A 34 23.04 -8.95 12.29
N GLY A 35 21.98 -8.81 11.50
CA GLY A 35 21.83 -7.79 10.48
C GLY A 35 20.49 -7.94 9.77
N PHE A 36 20.21 -7.04 8.85
CA PHE A 36 19.05 -7.04 7.98
C PHE A 36 19.50 -7.20 6.53
N THR A 37 18.59 -7.66 5.67
CA THR A 37 18.76 -7.55 4.22
C THR A 37 18.55 -6.09 3.82
N THR A 38 19.40 -5.54 2.97
CA THR A 38 19.31 -4.14 2.52
C THR A 38 19.40 -4.05 1.00
N LYS A 39 18.58 -3.17 0.39
CA LYS A 39 18.54 -2.94 -1.06
C LYS A 39 19.61 -1.95 -1.54
N PRO A 40 20.00 -1.94 -2.84
CA PRO A 40 20.85 -0.93 -3.49
C PRO A 40 20.47 0.55 -3.21
N GLU A 41 21.46 1.43 -3.01
CA GLU A 41 21.29 2.91 -2.97
C GLU A 41 21.09 3.52 -4.37
N MET A 42 20.53 2.74 -5.29
CA MET A 42 20.20 3.17 -6.64
C MET A 42 18.84 2.57 -7.01
N LEU A 43 18.05 3.35 -7.76
CA LEU A 43 16.82 2.89 -8.36
C LEU A 43 17.12 2.62 -9.84
N GLY A 44 16.94 1.36 -10.25
CA GLY A 44 17.04 0.92 -11.62
C GLY A 44 15.65 0.93 -12.24
N ALA A 45 15.06 -0.26 -12.37
CA ALA A 45 13.69 -0.43 -12.89
C ALA A 45 12.64 0.31 -12.03
N GLU A 46 12.92 0.54 -10.74
CA GLU A 46 11.99 1.22 -9.83
C GLU A 46 11.74 2.70 -10.20
N LEU A 47 12.61 3.31 -11.02
CA LEU A 47 12.37 4.64 -11.56
C LEU A 47 11.15 4.70 -12.50
N ALA A 48 10.80 3.56 -13.09
CA ALA A 48 9.61 3.37 -13.91
C ALA A 48 8.93 2.08 -13.44
N PHE A 49 8.56 2.01 -12.16
CA PHE A 49 8.08 0.77 -11.52
C PHE A 49 6.89 0.12 -12.24
N TRP A 50 6.09 0.89 -13.00
CA TRP A 50 5.04 0.36 -13.88
C TRP A 50 5.57 -0.46 -15.08
N GLU A 51 6.88 -0.53 -15.29
CA GLU A 51 7.55 -1.38 -16.29
C GLU A 51 8.12 -2.65 -15.65
N ILE A 52 8.03 -2.83 -14.33
CA ILE A 52 8.44 -4.08 -13.66
C ILE A 52 7.43 -5.18 -14.01
N GLU A 53 7.89 -6.20 -14.75
CA GLU A 53 7.06 -7.31 -15.23
C GLU A 53 6.76 -8.33 -14.14
N ASP A 54 7.69 -8.54 -13.21
CA ASP A 54 7.54 -9.46 -12.10
C ASP A 54 6.65 -8.87 -10.99
N ASP A 55 5.55 -9.56 -10.67
CA ASP A 55 4.57 -9.10 -9.69
C ASP A 55 5.13 -9.09 -8.26
N ASP A 56 6.02 -10.03 -7.92
CA ASP A 56 6.64 -10.11 -6.59
C ASP A 56 7.65 -8.96 -6.41
N GLU A 57 8.46 -8.67 -7.43
CA GLU A 57 9.37 -7.52 -7.42
C GLU A 57 8.61 -6.19 -7.34
N LEU A 58 7.48 -6.08 -8.06
CA LEU A 58 6.63 -4.90 -8.02
C LEU A 58 5.98 -4.73 -6.64
N ASP A 59 5.41 -5.79 -6.06
CA ASP A 59 4.83 -5.76 -4.72
C ASP A 59 5.86 -5.33 -3.67
N GLU A 60 7.04 -5.97 -3.69
CA GLU A 60 8.10 -5.67 -2.73
C GLU A 60 8.52 -4.19 -2.81
N PHE A 61 8.52 -3.61 -4.02
CA PHE A 61 8.76 -2.18 -4.19
C PHE A 61 7.59 -1.32 -3.68
N LEU A 62 6.36 -1.63 -4.07
CA LEU A 62 5.17 -0.83 -3.72
C LEU A 62 4.88 -0.85 -2.22
N SER A 63 4.72 -2.05 -1.66
CA SER A 63 4.36 -2.31 -0.26
C SER A 63 5.52 -2.07 0.71
N GLY A 64 6.76 -2.20 0.22
CA GLY A 64 7.99 -1.98 0.98
C GLY A 64 8.54 -0.57 0.85
N ASP A 65 9.30 -0.32 -0.21
CA ASP A 65 10.08 0.92 -0.37
C ASP A 65 9.20 2.15 -0.59
N LEU A 66 8.23 2.06 -1.51
CA LEU A 66 7.43 3.21 -1.92
C LEU A 66 6.51 3.67 -0.78
N LEU A 67 5.76 2.73 -0.20
CA LEU A 67 4.89 3.03 0.93
C LEU A 67 5.70 3.60 2.10
N ALA A 68 6.83 2.99 2.47
CA ALA A 68 7.68 3.52 3.54
C ALA A 68 8.22 4.93 3.22
N ALA A 69 8.55 5.21 1.96
CA ALA A 69 9.13 6.47 1.52
C ALA A 69 8.16 7.64 1.54
N ILE A 70 6.87 7.40 1.30
CA ILE A 70 5.89 8.47 1.20
C ILE A 70 5.09 8.59 2.50
N TYR A 71 4.82 7.47 3.17
CA TYR A 71 3.95 7.45 4.32
C TYR A 71 4.48 8.30 5.48
N GLY A 72 3.65 9.23 5.98
CA GLY A 72 4.00 10.13 7.07
C GLY A 72 5.05 11.19 6.72
N THR A 73 5.30 11.44 5.43
CA THR A 73 6.25 12.47 4.97
C THR A 73 5.53 13.65 4.33
N ASP A 74 6.03 14.87 4.57
CA ASP A 74 5.55 16.08 3.92
C ASP A 74 6.07 16.13 2.47
N MET A 75 5.35 15.46 1.58
CA MET A 75 5.68 15.44 0.16
C MET A 75 5.08 16.65 -0.58
N PRO A 76 5.77 17.17 -1.62
CA PRO A 76 5.11 18.06 -2.57
C PRO A 76 3.93 17.32 -3.24
N PRO A 77 2.98 18.04 -3.87
CA PRO A 77 1.90 17.41 -4.61
C PRO A 77 2.44 16.36 -5.59
N LEU A 78 2.00 15.11 -5.39
CA LEU A 78 2.39 13.98 -6.22
C LEU A 78 1.40 13.80 -7.39
N PRO A 79 1.80 13.09 -8.46
CA PRO A 79 0.88 12.61 -9.48
C PRO A 79 -0.34 11.89 -8.87
N LYS A 80 -1.49 12.07 -9.51
CA LYS A 80 -2.81 11.66 -8.98
C LYS A 80 -2.94 10.16 -8.67
N GLY A 81 -2.09 9.31 -9.23
CA GLY A 81 -2.11 7.87 -8.96
C GLY A 81 -1.57 7.48 -7.58
N TYR A 82 -0.72 8.32 -6.96
CA TYR A 82 -0.07 7.98 -5.70
C TYR A 82 -1.05 7.90 -4.52
N GLU A 83 -1.93 8.90 -4.37
CA GLU A 83 -2.87 8.93 -3.25
C GLU A 83 -3.75 7.67 -3.16
N PRO A 84 -4.49 7.27 -4.22
CA PRO A 84 -5.33 6.07 -4.14
C PRO A 84 -4.52 4.79 -3.96
N LEU A 85 -3.36 4.69 -4.61
CA LEU A 85 -2.48 3.53 -4.45
C LEU A 85 -2.00 3.38 -3.01
N LEU A 86 -1.53 4.46 -2.38
CA LEU A 86 -1.02 4.43 -1.02
C LEU A 86 -2.11 4.14 0.01
N TYR A 87 -3.33 4.68 -0.18
CA TYR A 87 -4.46 4.37 0.69
C TYR A 87 -4.81 2.88 0.69
N VAL A 88 -4.83 2.26 -0.50
CA VAL A 88 -5.11 0.82 -0.63
C VAL A 88 -3.97 -0.02 -0.07
N LEU A 89 -2.72 0.24 -0.45
CA LEU A 89 -1.56 -0.54 0.06
C LEU A 89 -1.45 -0.48 1.59
N GLU A 90 -1.66 0.71 2.17
CA GLU A 90 -1.62 0.87 3.62
C GLU A 90 -2.77 0.13 4.30
N PHE A 91 -3.98 0.23 3.76
CA PHE A 91 -5.15 -0.43 4.33
C PHE A 91 -5.05 -1.96 4.25
N GLU A 92 -4.63 -2.51 3.11
CA GLU A 92 -4.37 -3.95 2.97
C GLU A 92 -3.34 -4.45 4.00
N ARG A 93 -2.28 -3.67 4.23
CA ARG A 93 -1.30 -3.98 5.28
C ARG A 93 -1.94 -4.00 6.67
N HIS A 94 -2.82 -3.04 7.00
CA HIS A 94 -3.56 -3.08 8.27
C HIS A 94 -4.48 -4.29 8.36
N CYS A 95 -5.21 -4.62 7.29
CA CYS A 95 -6.06 -5.82 7.26
C CYS A 95 -5.27 -7.11 7.49
N GLN A 96 -4.06 -7.24 6.93
CA GLN A 96 -3.20 -8.41 7.17
C GLN A 96 -2.77 -8.56 8.63
N PHE A 97 -2.50 -7.46 9.34
CA PHE A 97 -2.02 -7.50 10.73
C PHE A 97 -3.16 -7.48 11.77
N GLU A 98 -4.27 -6.82 11.47
CA GLU A 98 -5.32 -6.44 12.42
C GLU A 98 -6.68 -7.04 12.06
N GLY A 99 -6.85 -7.59 10.86
CA GLY A 99 -8.13 -8.08 10.35
C GLY A 99 -9.19 -6.97 10.36
N TRP A 100 -10.41 -7.30 10.82
CA TRP A 100 -11.53 -6.36 10.87
C TRP A 100 -11.29 -5.14 11.77
N THR A 101 -10.38 -5.21 12.74
CA THR A 101 -10.03 -4.09 13.60
C THR A 101 -9.41 -2.92 12.82
N ALA A 102 -8.85 -3.18 11.64
CA ALA A 102 -8.36 -2.16 10.73
C ALA A 102 -9.45 -1.13 10.35
N ILE A 103 -10.71 -1.55 10.24
CA ILE A 103 -11.85 -0.67 9.93
C ILE A 103 -12.03 0.41 11.01
N GLY A 104 -11.95 0.01 12.29
CA GLY A 104 -12.05 0.92 13.42
C GLY A 104 -10.85 1.87 13.50
N ASN A 105 -9.65 1.31 13.39
CA ASN A 105 -8.38 2.06 13.43
C ASN A 105 -8.26 3.08 12.31
N ARG A 106 -8.92 2.84 11.17
CA ARG A 106 -8.92 3.71 9.98
C ARG A 106 -10.25 4.41 9.74
N SER A 107 -11.13 4.46 10.74
CA SER A 107 -12.51 4.99 10.61
C SER A 107 -12.60 6.38 9.96
N SER A 108 -11.67 7.29 10.29
CA SER A 108 -11.60 8.64 9.68
C SER A 108 -11.21 8.65 8.21
N ASP A 109 -10.52 7.61 7.73
CA ASP A 109 -9.99 7.49 6.37
C ASP A 109 -10.80 6.54 5.48
N MET A 110 -11.74 5.76 6.05
CA MET A 110 -12.49 4.73 5.32
C MET A 110 -13.18 5.26 4.06
N GLY A 111 -13.72 6.48 4.08
CA GLY A 111 -14.31 7.09 2.88
C GLY A 111 -13.31 7.28 1.74
N ARG A 112 -12.06 7.66 2.05
CA ARG A 112 -10.98 7.80 1.05
C ARG A 112 -10.46 6.45 0.59
N ILE A 113 -10.34 5.49 1.50
CA ILE A 113 -9.92 4.12 1.19
C ILE A 113 -10.90 3.47 0.20
N ILE A 114 -12.21 3.54 0.50
CA ILE A 114 -13.27 3.03 -0.37
C ILE A 114 -13.22 3.67 -1.76
N GLU A 115 -13.08 5.00 -1.82
CA GLU A 115 -12.96 5.68 -3.11
C GLU A 115 -11.70 5.29 -3.87
N SER A 116 -10.59 5.05 -3.15
CA SER A 116 -9.33 4.60 -3.74
C SER A 116 -9.47 3.23 -4.40
N TYR A 117 -10.18 2.28 -3.78
CA TYR A 117 -10.52 1.01 -4.43
C TYR A 117 -11.29 1.21 -5.74
N ARG A 118 -12.28 2.12 -5.77
CA ARG A 118 -13.02 2.43 -7.01
C ARG A 118 -12.10 2.99 -8.09
N VAL A 119 -11.24 3.93 -7.73
CA VAL A 119 -10.28 4.55 -8.66
C VAL A 119 -9.37 3.50 -9.28
N LEU A 120 -8.94 2.50 -8.52
CA LEU A 120 -8.10 1.39 -8.98
C LEU A 120 -8.88 0.27 -9.70
N GLY A 121 -10.18 0.47 -9.97
CA GLY A 121 -11.01 -0.49 -10.71
C GLY A 121 -11.65 -1.59 -9.87
N LEU A 122 -11.57 -1.52 -8.54
CA LEU A 122 -12.08 -2.49 -7.57
C LEU A 122 -13.41 -2.02 -6.96
N ALA A 123 -14.40 -1.76 -7.81
CA ALA A 123 -15.68 -1.18 -7.39
C ALA A 123 -16.54 -2.12 -6.53
N ASP A 124 -16.37 -3.43 -6.69
CA ASP A 124 -17.03 -4.46 -5.89
C ASP A 124 -16.43 -4.57 -4.49
N GLU A 125 -15.10 -4.54 -4.36
CA GLU A 125 -14.42 -4.40 -3.05
C GLU A 125 -14.88 -3.15 -2.32
N ALA A 126 -14.91 -2.01 -3.01
CA ALA A 126 -15.40 -0.75 -2.45
C ALA A 126 -16.84 -0.87 -1.92
N SER A 127 -17.72 -1.55 -2.67
CA SER A 127 -19.12 -1.76 -2.26
C SER A 127 -19.23 -2.70 -1.06
N ALA A 128 -18.39 -3.73 -0.97
CA ALA A 128 -18.34 -4.62 0.18
C ALA A 128 -17.85 -3.88 1.44
N LEU A 129 -16.82 -3.04 1.32
CA LEU A 129 -16.32 -2.21 2.42
C LEU A 129 -17.34 -1.17 2.89
N GLU A 130 -18.17 -0.61 2.01
CA GLU A 130 -19.29 0.25 2.42
C GLU A 130 -20.29 -0.48 3.33
N ALA A 131 -20.62 -1.74 3.01
CA ALA A 131 -21.47 -2.55 3.86
C ALA A 131 -20.81 -2.84 5.23
N VAL A 132 -19.51 -3.09 5.24
CA VAL A 132 -18.71 -3.29 6.47
C VAL A 132 -18.72 -2.03 7.35
N VAL A 133 -18.45 -0.85 6.78
CA VAL A 133 -18.48 0.42 7.52
C VAL A 133 -19.87 0.68 8.11
N ALA A 134 -20.93 0.49 7.33
CA ALA A 134 -22.31 0.66 7.80
C ALA A 134 -22.71 -0.35 8.90
N ALA A 135 -22.05 -1.50 8.97
CA ALA A 135 -22.21 -2.47 10.05
C ALA A 135 -21.39 -2.08 11.28
N ALA A 136 -20.14 -1.65 11.11
CA ALA A 136 -19.24 -1.23 12.18
C ALA A 136 -19.80 -0.03 12.98
N GLU A 137 -20.56 0.87 12.37
CA GLU A 137 -21.23 1.97 13.07
C GLU A 137 -22.30 1.52 14.09
N LYS A 138 -22.75 0.26 14.02
CA LYS A 138 -23.87 -0.28 14.81
C LYS A 138 -23.42 -1.20 15.94
N ILE A 139 -22.14 -1.50 16.04
CA ILE A 139 -21.57 -2.45 17.00
C ILE A 139 -20.27 -1.91 17.59
N SER A 140 -20.03 -2.18 18.87
CA SER A 140 -18.78 -1.81 19.52
C SER A 140 -17.64 -2.73 19.03
N ASP A 141 -16.45 -2.19 18.85
CA ASP A 141 -15.23 -2.96 18.56
C ASP A 141 -14.81 -3.90 19.71
N ASN A 142 -15.33 -3.66 20.91
CA ASN A 142 -15.15 -4.51 22.09
C ASN A 142 -16.25 -5.58 22.23
N ASP A 143 -17.20 -5.65 21.30
CA ASP A 143 -18.25 -6.67 21.30
C ASP A 143 -17.70 -8.00 20.74
N ASP A 144 -18.00 -9.12 21.41
CA ASP A 144 -17.55 -10.44 20.98
C ASP A 144 -18.11 -10.81 19.58
N GLU A 145 -19.23 -10.21 19.16
CA GLU A 145 -19.83 -10.41 17.83
C GLU A 145 -19.25 -9.50 16.74
N TYR A 146 -18.35 -8.56 17.07
CA TYR A 146 -17.83 -7.55 16.14
C TYR A 146 -17.32 -8.15 14.83
N HIS A 147 -16.39 -9.10 14.92
CA HIS A 147 -15.78 -9.74 13.75
C HIS A 147 -16.81 -10.51 12.90
N ASP A 148 -17.75 -11.19 13.55
CA ASP A 148 -18.79 -11.97 12.86
C ASP A 148 -19.78 -11.07 12.11
N VAL A 149 -20.16 -9.94 12.71
CA VAL A 149 -21.06 -8.95 12.10
C VAL A 149 -20.41 -8.31 10.88
N LEU A 150 -19.14 -7.92 10.98
CA LEU A 150 -18.40 -7.32 9.87
C LEU A 150 -18.17 -8.33 8.74
N GLY A 151 -17.78 -9.57 9.08
CA GLY A 151 -17.63 -10.64 8.08
C GLY A 151 -18.93 -10.95 7.34
N LYS A 152 -20.07 -10.98 8.04
CA LYS A 152 -21.40 -11.14 7.40
C LYS A 152 -21.76 -9.95 6.51
N ALA A 153 -21.44 -8.73 6.94
CA ALA A 153 -21.68 -7.53 6.14
C ALA A 153 -20.84 -7.55 4.85
N TYR A 154 -19.55 -7.89 4.95
CA TYR A 154 -18.67 -8.05 3.80
C TYR A 154 -19.20 -9.09 2.81
N GLY A 155 -19.55 -10.28 3.31
CA GLY A 155 -20.10 -11.37 2.48
C GLY A 155 -21.53 -11.14 1.97
N SER A 156 -22.20 -10.06 2.37
CA SER A 156 -23.55 -9.73 1.89
C SER A 156 -23.55 -9.06 0.51
N VAL A 157 -22.41 -8.54 0.08
CA VAL A 157 -22.20 -7.92 -1.23
C VAL A 157 -21.39 -8.89 -2.10
N ALA A 158 -21.81 -9.07 -3.34
CA ALA A 158 -21.04 -9.88 -4.29
C ALA A 158 -19.71 -9.20 -4.59
N ASN A 159 -18.61 -9.86 -4.23
CA ASN A 159 -17.25 -9.39 -4.44
C ASN A 159 -16.48 -10.47 -5.22
N LYS A 160 -15.88 -10.09 -6.36
CA LYS A 160 -15.15 -11.03 -7.21
C LYS A 160 -13.72 -11.27 -6.72
N THR A 161 -13.21 -10.40 -5.85
CA THR A 161 -11.85 -10.43 -5.32
C THR A 161 -11.88 -10.24 -3.80
N PRO A 162 -12.51 -11.16 -3.05
CA PRO A 162 -12.58 -11.06 -1.59
C PRO A 162 -11.23 -11.28 -0.92
N ASP A 163 -10.31 -11.98 -1.60
CA ASP A 163 -8.98 -12.29 -1.11
C ASP A 163 -7.95 -11.31 -1.69
N ILE A 164 -6.95 -10.95 -0.88
CA ILE A 164 -5.94 -9.98 -1.28
C ILE A 164 -5.11 -10.49 -2.46
N GLU A 165 -4.87 -11.80 -2.51
CA GLU A 165 -4.17 -12.48 -3.59
C GLU A 165 -4.86 -12.31 -4.95
N ASP A 166 -6.17 -12.08 -4.96
CA ASP A 166 -6.94 -11.79 -6.18
C ASP A 166 -6.95 -10.27 -6.52
N ARG A 167 -6.88 -9.40 -5.51
CA ARG A 167 -6.90 -7.93 -5.69
C ARG A 167 -5.57 -7.37 -6.17
N LEU A 168 -4.46 -7.82 -5.59
CA LEU A 168 -3.12 -7.28 -5.88
C LEU A 168 -2.76 -7.36 -7.38
N PRO A 169 -3.00 -8.47 -8.11
CA PRO A 169 -2.77 -8.51 -9.55
C PRO A 169 -3.56 -7.47 -10.34
N LEU A 170 -4.78 -7.13 -9.92
CA LEU A 170 -5.58 -6.08 -10.56
C LEU A 170 -5.01 -4.69 -10.30
N ILE A 171 -4.49 -4.44 -9.09
CA ILE A 171 -3.79 -3.20 -8.75
C ILE A 171 -2.51 -3.06 -9.58
N TYR A 172 -1.75 -4.15 -9.75
CA TYR A 172 -0.54 -4.14 -10.59
C TYR A 172 -0.89 -3.89 -12.05
N ALA A 173 -1.92 -4.55 -12.58
CA ALA A 173 -2.41 -4.29 -13.93
C ALA A 173 -2.83 -2.82 -14.11
N PHE A 174 -3.48 -2.22 -13.12
CA PHE A 174 -3.83 -0.80 -13.12
C PHE A 174 -2.58 0.09 -13.18
N VAL A 175 -1.60 -0.18 -12.31
CA VAL A 175 -0.32 0.56 -12.26
C VAL A 175 0.38 0.54 -13.62
N ARG A 176 0.48 -0.65 -14.23
CA ARG A 176 1.11 -0.84 -15.56
C ARG A 176 0.31 -0.19 -16.69
N GLY A 177 -1.02 -0.17 -16.57
CA GLY A 177 -1.93 0.42 -17.56
C GLY A 177 -1.98 1.95 -17.54
N HIS A 178 -1.50 2.58 -16.47
CA HIS A 178 -1.64 4.02 -16.23
C HIS A 178 -0.32 4.70 -15.82
N PRO A 179 0.78 4.55 -16.59
CA PRO A 179 2.07 5.14 -16.23
C PRO A 179 2.02 6.67 -16.11
N ASP A 180 1.14 7.33 -16.86
CA ASP A 180 0.90 8.78 -16.81
C ASP A 180 0.29 9.27 -15.48
N TRP A 181 -0.22 8.37 -14.64
CA TRP A 181 -0.75 8.70 -13.32
C TRP A 181 0.31 8.73 -12.23
N PHE A 182 1.48 8.14 -12.48
CA PHE A 182 2.57 7.99 -11.52
C PHE A 182 3.85 8.69 -11.99
N GLY A 183 4.07 8.79 -13.29
CA GLY A 183 5.27 9.36 -13.86
C GLY A 183 5.20 10.85 -14.12
N GLU A 184 6.36 11.50 -14.07
CA GLU A 184 6.62 12.84 -14.58
C GLU A 184 7.57 12.79 -15.77
N GLU A 185 7.42 13.71 -16.72
CA GLU A 185 8.35 13.83 -17.84
C GLU A 185 9.72 14.32 -17.36
N VAL A 186 10.78 13.61 -17.74
CA VAL A 186 12.16 14.08 -17.54
C VAL A 186 12.42 15.25 -18.48
N ARG A 187 12.66 16.44 -17.90
CA ARG A 187 13.15 17.62 -18.62
C ARG A 187 14.67 17.66 -18.67
#